data_AF-A0A6G3TKK3-F1
#
_entry.id   AF-A0A6G3TKK3-F1
#
_cell.length_a   1.000
_cell.length_b   1.000
_cell.length_c   1.000
_cell.angle_alpha   90.00
_cell.angle_beta   90.00
_cell.angle_gamma   90.00
#
_symmetry.space_group_name_H-M   'P 1'
#
loop_
_entity.id
_entity.type
_entity.pdbx_description
1 polymer ?
#
loop_
_entity_poly.entity_id
_entity_poly.type
_entity_poly.pdbx_seq_one_letter_code
_entity_poly.pdbx_strand_id
1 'polypeptide(L)'
;MSLSYWNVARYEMSWRRCLELLVEGGPDTASCLVTSITAPANSNFVFCWPLYRSGSIVHVQNSIMFLDELEEEFAPDEPWRFVEQRSTVDEDGQEISEWRTTVQDVERFLQAEAR
;
A
#
# COMPACT_ATOMS: atom_id res chain seq x y z
N MET A 1 2.93 -11.27 -7.75
CA MET A 1 4.11 -11.17 -6.86
C MET A 1 5.34 -11.70 -7.57
N SER A 2 6.32 -10.84 -7.82
CA SER A 2 7.67 -11.25 -8.22
C SER A 2 8.49 -11.64 -6.99
N LEU A 3 9.30 -12.71 -7.09
CA LEU A 3 10.22 -13.15 -6.04
C LEU A 3 11.69 -12.81 -6.34
N SER A 4 11.95 -11.98 -7.35
CA SER A 4 13.31 -11.67 -7.82
C SER A 4 14.08 -10.71 -6.91
N TYR A 5 13.37 -9.90 -6.11
CA TYR A 5 13.97 -8.93 -5.18
C TYR A 5 13.57 -9.21 -3.74
N TRP A 6 12.27 -9.30 -3.47
CA TRP A 6 11.75 -9.73 -2.18
C TRP A 6 11.35 -11.19 -2.20
N ASN A 7 11.71 -11.92 -1.14
CA ASN A 7 11.11 -13.22 -0.85
C ASN A 7 9.75 -13.03 -0.14
N VAL A 8 9.00 -14.12 0.00
CA VAL A 8 7.66 -14.11 0.64
C VAL A 8 7.69 -13.48 2.03
N ALA A 9 8.65 -13.87 2.88
CA ALA A 9 8.79 -13.33 4.23
C ALA A 9 9.00 -11.80 4.25
N ARG A 10 9.71 -11.25 3.25
CA ARG A 10 9.92 -9.80 3.14
C ARG A 10 8.64 -9.08 2.74
N TYR A 11 7.83 -9.65 1.84
CA TYR A 11 6.50 -9.14 1.53
C TYR A 11 5.60 -9.15 2.77
N GLU A 12 5.51 -10.28 3.47
CA GLU A 12 4.69 -10.42 4.68
C GLU A 12 5.10 -9.42 5.76
N MET A 13 6.40 -9.25 6.00
CA MET A 13 6.89 -8.26 6.96
C MET A 13 6.57 -6.82 6.54
N SER A 14 6.73 -6.49 5.25
CA SER A 14 6.38 -5.17 4.71
C SER A 14 4.88 -4.91 4.89
N TRP A 15 4.02 -5.87 4.53
CA TRP A 15 2.58 -5.75 4.67
C TRP A 15 2.16 -5.61 6.13
N ARG A 16 2.72 -6.43 7.02
CA ARG A 16 2.44 -6.32 8.46
C ARG A 16 2.72 -4.92 8.98
N ARG A 17 3.91 -4.37 8.70
CA ARG A 17 4.28 -3.00 9.09
C ARG A 17 3.32 -1.96 8.53
N CYS A 18 2.93 -2.10 7.27
CA CYS A 18 2.01 -1.18 6.61
C CYS A 18 0.60 -1.23 7.22
N LEU A 19 0.11 -2.42 7.59
CA LEU A 19 -1.18 -2.60 8.24
C LEU A 19 -1.17 -2.13 9.69
N GLU A 20 -0.08 -2.38 10.43
CA GLU A 20 0.13 -1.85 11.79
C GLU A 20 0.09 -0.32 11.78
N LEU A 21 0.81 0.33 10.87
CA LEU A 21 0.75 1.78 10.65
C LEU A 21 -0.69 2.28 10.45
N LEU A 22 -1.49 1.54 9.67
CA LEU A 22 -2.88 1.91 9.38
C LEU A 22 -3.79 1.81 10.63
N VAL A 23 -3.58 0.80 11.47
CA VAL A 23 -4.35 0.55 12.70
C VAL A 23 -3.97 1.56 13.79
N GLU A 24 -2.67 1.73 14.03
CA GLU A 24 -2.11 2.59 15.07
C GLU A 24 -2.18 4.07 14.72
N GLY A 25 -2.24 4.38 13.42
CA GLY A 25 -2.30 5.74 12.89
C GLY A 25 -3.59 6.50 13.20
N GLY A 26 -3.61 7.75 12.76
CA GLY A 26 -4.77 8.64 12.88
C GLY A 26 -5.89 8.31 11.87
N PRO A 27 -7.03 9.01 11.95
CA PRO A 27 -8.20 8.74 11.11
C PRO A 27 -7.98 8.97 9.61
N ASP A 28 -6.90 9.66 9.22
CA ASP A 28 -6.56 10.00 7.83
C ASP A 28 -5.24 9.36 7.38
N THR A 29 -4.77 8.32 8.07
CA THR A 29 -3.53 7.62 7.72
C THR A 29 -3.64 6.91 6.36
N ALA A 30 -2.63 7.13 5.51
CA ALA A 30 -2.41 6.35 4.30
C ALA A 30 -1.34 5.27 4.52
N SER A 31 -1.50 4.14 3.85
CA SER A 31 -0.56 3.02 3.85
C SER A 31 -0.51 2.36 2.46
N CYS A 32 0.38 1.40 2.23
CA CYS A 32 0.59 0.83 0.91
C CYS A 32 1.10 -0.62 0.96
N LEU A 33 0.38 -1.57 0.36
CA LEU A 33 0.82 -2.96 0.24
C LEU A 33 1.48 -3.18 -1.12
N VAL A 34 2.81 -3.26 -1.15
CA VAL A 34 3.55 -3.62 -2.37
C VAL A 34 3.32 -5.09 -2.69
N THR A 35 2.75 -5.41 -3.85
CA THR A 35 2.40 -6.81 -4.24
C THR A 35 3.30 -7.36 -5.33
N SER A 36 4.09 -6.52 -5.99
CA SER A 36 5.17 -6.97 -6.87
C SER A 36 6.23 -5.89 -7.03
N ILE A 37 7.46 -6.23 -6.65
CA ILE A 37 8.63 -5.37 -6.76
C ILE A 37 9.83 -6.16 -7.31
N THR A 38 10.62 -5.51 -8.14
CA THR A 38 11.97 -5.93 -8.54
C THR A 38 12.98 -4.94 -7.97
N ALA A 39 14.28 -5.11 -8.20
CA ALA A 39 15.27 -4.15 -7.69
C ALA A 39 14.92 -2.72 -8.17
N PRO A 40 14.63 -1.75 -7.26
CA PRO A 40 14.13 -0.43 -7.65
C PRO A 40 15.04 0.31 -8.64
N ALA A 41 16.35 0.17 -8.49
CA ALA A 41 17.36 0.74 -9.41
C ALA A 41 17.22 0.25 -10.86
N ASN A 42 16.52 -0.85 -11.10
CA ASN A 42 16.32 -1.47 -12.42
C ASN A 42 14.83 -1.62 -12.77
N SER A 43 13.91 -0.99 -12.01
CA SER A 43 12.47 -1.10 -12.21
C SER A 43 11.88 0.24 -12.64
N ASN A 44 10.90 0.19 -13.54
CA ASN A 44 10.16 1.39 -13.93
C ASN A 44 8.93 1.61 -13.05
N PHE A 45 8.39 0.56 -12.45
CA PHE A 45 7.18 0.65 -11.63
C PHE A 45 7.10 -0.44 -10.56
N VAL A 46 6.18 -0.24 -9.62
CA VAL A 46 5.82 -1.19 -8.57
C VAL A 46 4.30 -1.39 -8.57
N PHE A 47 3.84 -2.63 -8.46
CA PHE A 47 2.42 -2.90 -8.24
C PHE A 47 2.10 -2.85 -6.76
N CYS A 48 1.07 -2.09 -6.39
CA CYS A 48 0.70 -1.93 -5.00
C CYS A 48 -0.81 -1.77 -4.79
N TRP A 49 -1.19 -1.84 -3.52
CA TRP A 49 -2.52 -1.52 -3.05
C TRP A 49 -2.42 -0.40 -2.02
N PRO A 50 -2.66 0.86 -2.43
CA PRO A 50 -2.84 1.96 -1.50
C PRO A 50 -4.04 1.71 -0.59
N LEU A 51 -3.86 2.04 0.68
CA LEU A 51 -4.83 1.90 1.76
C LEU A 51 -5.05 3.29 2.36
N TYR A 52 -6.29 3.75 2.38
CA TYR A 52 -6.63 5.07 2.89
C TYR A 52 -7.64 4.95 4.02
N ARG A 53 -7.23 5.33 5.22
CA ARG A 53 -8.15 5.39 6.36
C ARG A 53 -9.01 6.65 6.26
N SER A 54 -10.29 6.48 6.55
CA SER A 54 -11.25 7.55 6.79
C SER A 54 -12.06 7.19 8.03
N GLY A 55 -11.58 7.64 9.19
CA GLY A 55 -12.15 7.27 10.48
C GLY A 55 -11.97 5.77 10.78
N SER A 56 -13.06 5.00 10.65
CA SER A 56 -13.07 3.53 10.87
C SER A 56 -13.09 2.72 9.58
N ILE A 57 -13.25 3.38 8.42
CA ILE A 57 -13.27 2.75 7.11
C ILE A 57 -11.88 2.80 6.51
N VAL A 58 -11.49 1.74 5.82
CA VAL A 58 -10.29 1.65 5.01
C VAL A 58 -10.72 1.49 3.57
N HIS A 59 -10.35 2.44 2.73
CA HIS A 59 -10.51 2.38 1.28
C HIS A 59 -9.27 1.74 0.67
N VAL A 60 -9.48 0.83 -0.27
CA VAL A 60 -8.43 0.02 -0.87
C VAL A 60 -8.51 0.18 -2.37
N GLN A 61 -7.42 0.60 -3.01
CA GLN A 61 -7.36 0.77 -4.45
C GLN A 61 -6.25 -0.10 -5.03
N ASN A 62 -6.37 -0.49 -6.31
CA ASN A 62 -5.27 -1.12 -7.03
C ASN A 62 -4.53 -0.05 -7.83
N SER A 63 -3.20 0.05 -7.64
CA SER A 63 -2.39 1.07 -8.28
C SER A 63 -1.07 0.52 -8.82
N ILE A 64 -0.54 1.22 -9.82
CA ILE A 64 0.82 1.08 -10.34
C ILE A 64 1.55 2.37 -9.98
N MET A 65 2.65 2.25 -9.25
CA MET A 65 3.51 3.38 -8.89
C MET A 65 4.68 3.43 -9.88
N PHE A 66 4.74 4.48 -10.69
CA PHE A 66 5.85 4.72 -11.61
C PHE A 66 7.02 5.36 -10.86
N LEU A 67 8.19 4.71 -10.88
CA LEU A 67 9.33 5.09 -10.04
C LEU A 67 10.09 6.29 -10.61
N ASP A 68 9.99 6.53 -11.91
CA ASP A 68 10.58 7.66 -12.63
C ASP A 68 9.80 8.97 -12.48
N GLU A 69 8.56 8.89 -11.98
CA GLU A 69 7.71 10.05 -11.66
C GLU A 69 7.85 10.52 -10.21
N LEU A 70 8.64 9.81 -9.38
CA LEU A 70 8.85 10.16 -7.98
C LEU A 70 9.89 11.30 -7.84
N GLU A 71 9.60 12.25 -6.94
CA GLU A 71 10.52 13.36 -6.64
C GLU A 71 11.80 12.91 -5.90
N GLU A 72 11.76 11.74 -5.25
CA GLU A 72 12.87 11.15 -4.51
C GLU A 72 13.00 9.64 -4.79
N GLU A 73 14.15 9.06 -4.45
CA GLU A 73 14.39 7.63 -4.64
C GLU A 73 13.39 6.79 -3.84
N PHE A 74 12.76 5.82 -4.51
CA PHE A 74 11.77 4.94 -3.88
C PHE A 74 12.37 4.19 -2.70
N ALA A 75 11.74 4.32 -1.53
CA ALA A 75 12.12 3.62 -0.30
C ALA A 75 11.15 2.44 -0.05
N PRO A 76 11.55 1.19 -0.36
CA PRO A 76 10.65 0.03 -0.27
C PRO A 76 10.15 -0.30 1.14
N ASP A 77 10.83 0.22 2.17
CA ASP A 77 10.46 0.03 3.57
C ASP A 77 9.42 1.05 4.07
N GLU A 78 9.17 2.10 3.29
CA GLU A 78 8.20 3.15 3.56
C GLU A 78 7.35 3.49 2.30
N PRO A 79 6.73 2.48 1.64
CA PRO A 79 6.07 2.69 0.35
C PRO A 79 4.89 3.65 0.41
N TRP A 80 4.31 3.85 1.60
CA TRP A 80 3.21 4.80 1.85
C TRP A 80 3.63 6.27 1.72
N ARG A 81 4.92 6.59 1.71
CA ARG A 81 5.38 7.98 1.48
C ARG A 81 5.16 8.44 0.04
N PHE A 82 5.01 7.49 -0.86
CA PHE A 82 4.93 7.71 -2.30
C PHE A 82 3.51 7.52 -2.85
N VAL A 83 2.53 7.22 -1.98
CA VAL A 83 1.13 7.18 -2.42
C VAL A 83 0.54 8.58 -2.39
N GLU A 84 -0.16 8.93 -3.48
CA GLU A 84 -0.89 10.18 -3.55
C GLU A 84 -2.11 10.17 -2.63
N GLN A 85 -2.67 11.36 -2.38
CA GLN A 85 -3.93 11.48 -1.66
C GLN A 85 -5.03 10.73 -2.41
N ARG A 86 -5.95 10.12 -1.67
CA ARG A 86 -7.06 9.35 -2.24
C ARG A 86 -7.91 10.21 -3.16
N SER A 87 -7.97 9.83 -4.43
CA SER A 87 -9.01 10.26 -5.37
C SER A 87 -9.98 9.10 -5.65
N THR A 88 -11.20 9.42 -6.07
CA THR A 88 -12.17 8.42 -6.58
C THR A 88 -12.27 8.43 -8.10
N VAL A 89 -11.63 9.39 -8.74
CA VAL A 89 -11.56 9.51 -10.20
C VAL A 89 -10.12 9.76 -10.64
N ASP A 90 -9.74 9.22 -11.80
CA ASP A 90 -8.43 9.48 -12.41
C ASP A 90 -8.40 10.83 -13.17
N GLU A 91 -7.27 11.12 -13.82
CA GLU A 91 -7.05 12.37 -14.57
C GLU A 91 -8.00 12.55 -15.76
N ASP A 92 -8.52 11.45 -16.31
CA ASP A 92 -9.50 11.43 -17.39
C ASP A 92 -10.95 11.50 -16.87
N GLY A 93 -11.13 11.54 -15.54
CA GLY A 93 -12.43 11.58 -14.87
C GLY A 93 -13.13 10.23 -14.79
N GLN A 94 -12.43 9.11 -15.02
CA GLN A 94 -12.98 7.76 -14.87
C GLN A 94 -12.94 7.31 -13.41
N GLU A 95 -13.92 6.52 -12.99
CA GLU A 95 -13.95 6.00 -11.61
C GLU A 95 -12.81 5.02 -11.35
N ILE A 96 -12.08 5.25 -10.26
CA ILE A 96 -11.03 4.35 -9.79
C ILE A 96 -11.68 3.14 -9.11
N SER A 97 -11.20 1.95 -9.45
CA SER A 97 -11.62 0.72 -8.77
C SER A 97 -11.24 0.75 -7.29
N GLU A 98 -12.26 0.70 -6.42
CA GLU A 98 -12.10 0.81 -4.98
C GLU A 98 -12.94 -0.23 -4.23
N TRP A 99 -12.32 -0.81 -3.20
CA TRP A 99 -12.97 -1.67 -2.22
C TRP A 99 -12.89 -1.04 -0.82
N ARG A 100 -13.69 -1.55 0.10
CA ARG A 100 -13.74 -1.06 1.48
C ARG A 100 -13.69 -2.20 2.48
N THR A 101 -12.96 -1.97 3.56
CA THR A 101 -12.96 -2.79 4.78
C THR A 101 -12.98 -1.86 5.99
N THR A 102 -12.91 -2.41 7.20
CA THR A 102 -12.83 -1.63 8.43
C THR A 102 -11.45 -1.73 9.06
N VAL A 103 -11.06 -0.71 9.82
CA VAL A 103 -9.84 -0.75 10.66
C VAL A 103 -9.90 -1.94 11.62
N GLN A 104 -11.09 -2.26 12.14
CA GLN A 104 -11.30 -3.41 13.03
C GLN A 104 -11.04 -4.75 12.34
N ASP A 105 -11.41 -4.91 11.07
CA ASP A 105 -11.14 -6.15 10.33
C ASP A 105 -9.64 -6.28 9.99
N VAL A 106 -8.96 -5.16 9.72
CA VAL A 106 -7.50 -5.14 9.56
C VAL A 106 -6.79 -5.52 10.86
N GLU A 107 -7.21 -4.96 12.00
CA GLU A 107 -6.67 -5.30 13.32
C GLU A 107 -6.87 -6.80 13.63
N ARG A 108 -8.07 -7.32 13.35
CA ARG A 108 -8.38 -8.74 13.54
C ARG A 108 -7.52 -9.64 12.67
N PHE A 109 -7.27 -9.25 11.42
CA PHE A 109 -6.38 -9.97 10.52
C PHE A 109 -4.95 -10.03 11.08
N LEU A 110 -4.40 -8.90 11.55
CA LEU A 110 -3.06 -8.87 12.17
C LEU A 110 -2.95 -9.78 13.41
N GLN A 111 -3.99 -9.82 14.24
CA GLN A 111 -4.02 -10.67 15.43
C GLN A 111 -4.10 -12.17 15.09
N ALA A 112 -4.73 -12.53 13.97
CA ALA A 112 -4.81 -13.92 13.51
C ALA A 112 -3.47 -14.43 12.98
N GLU A 113 -2.73 -13.58 12.24
CA GLU A 113 -1.42 -13.89 11.66
C GLU A 113 -0.26 -13.87 12.67
N ALA A 114 -0.51 -13.41 13.90
CA ALA A 114 0.47 -13.42 14.99
C ALA A 114 0.54 -14.76 15.75
N ARG A 115 -0.33 -15.72 15.41
CA ARG A 115 -0.44 -17.05 16.03
C ARG A 115 0.26 -18.12 15.21
#